data_AF-A0A764F0S8-F1
#
_entry.id   AF-A0A764F0S8-F1
#
_cell.length_a   1.000
_cell.length_b   1.000
_cell.length_c   1.000
_cell.angle_alpha   90.00
_cell.angle_beta   90.00
_cell.angle_gamma   90.00
#
_symmetry.space_group_name_H-M   'P 1'
#
loop_
_entity.id
_entity.type
_entity.pdbx_description
1 polymer ?
#
loop_
_entity_poly.entity_id
_entity_poly.type
_entity_poly.pdbx_seq_one_letter_code
_entity_poly.pdbx_strand_id
1 'polypeptide(L)' 'MSELSQLSPQPLWDIFAKICSIPHPSYHEEQLAEHIVSWAKEKGLYVDRDQVGNILIRKPATAGMENRKPVV' A
#
# COMPACT_ATOMS: atom_id res chain seq x y z
N MET A 1 2.53 -13.74 15.70
CA MET A 1 1.51 -12.78 15.22
C MET A 1 1.54 -11.58 16.16
N SER A 2 1.56 -10.36 15.63
CA SER A 2 1.59 -9.14 16.46
C SER A 2 0.22 -8.97 17.13
N GLU A 3 0.15 -8.45 18.36
CA GLU A 3 -1.15 -8.16 19.01
C GLU A 3 -2.01 -7.20 18.18
N LEU A 4 -1.37 -6.36 17.35
CA LEU A 4 -2.06 -5.47 16.42
C LEU A 4 -2.91 -6.24 15.40
N SER A 5 -2.46 -7.42 14.95
CA SER A 5 -3.21 -8.27 14.02
C SER A 5 -4.37 -9.01 14.69
N GLN A 6 -4.90 -8.52 15.80
CA GLN A 6 -6.15 -9.02 16.40
C GLN A 6 -7.23 -7.93 16.41
N LEU A 7 -6.88 -6.71 15.99
CA LEU A 7 -7.76 -5.57 15.97
C LEU A 7 -8.63 -5.57 14.69
N SER A 8 -9.83 -5.00 14.81
CA SER A 8 -10.76 -4.88 13.68
C SER A 8 -10.69 -3.49 13.07
N PRO A 9 -10.72 -3.35 11.72
CA PRO A 9 -10.82 -4.41 10.71
C PRO A 9 -9.47 -5.09 10.43
N GLN A 10 -9.47 -6.42 10.39
CA GLN A 10 -8.28 -7.26 10.26
C GLN A 10 -7.33 -6.86 9.10
N PRO A 11 -7.82 -6.61 7.86
CA PRO A 11 -6.92 -6.33 6.74
C PRO A 11 -6.12 -5.03 6.90
N LEU A 12 -6.68 -4.04 7.59
CA LEU A 12 -6.00 -2.78 7.87
C LEU A 12 -4.88 -3.01 8.88
N TRP A 13 -5.17 -3.73 9.95
CA TRP A 13 -4.23 -3.96 11.03
C TRP A 13 -3.10 -4.91 10.65
N ASP A 14 -3.34 -5.87 9.75
CA ASP A 14 -2.28 -6.69 9.16
C ASP A 14 -1.28 -5.86 8.36
N ILE A 15 -1.79 -4.93 7.53
CA ILE A 15 -0.94 -4.00 6.77
C ILE A 15 -0.19 -3.08 7.73
N PHE A 16 -0.86 -2.53 8.74
CA PHE A 16 -0.23 -1.63 9.71
C PHE A 16 0.88 -2.35 10.50
N ALA A 17 0.62 -3.55 11.01
CA ALA A 17 1.62 -4.35 11.70
C ALA A 17 2.83 -4.65 10.79
N LYS A 18 2.60 -4.89 9.50
CA LYS A 18 3.67 -5.08 8.51
C LYS A 18 4.49 -3.81 8.30
N ILE A 19 3.85 -2.65 8.18
CA ILE A 19 4.54 -1.35 8.06
C ILE A 19 5.40 -1.09 9.31
N CYS A 20 4.86 -1.30 10.52
CA CYS A 20 5.61 -1.11 11.77
C CYS A 20 6.80 -2.07 11.92
N SER A 21 6.77 -3.24 11.27
CA SER A 21 7.88 -4.20 11.29
C SER A 21 9.08 -3.77 10.43
N ILE A 22 8.90 -2.81 9.53
CA ILE A 22 9.93 -2.28 8.65
C ILE A 22 10.37 -0.92 9.21
N PRO A 23 11.64 -0.69 9.60
CA PRO A 23 12.10 0.64 10.00
C PRO A 23 11.95 1.63 8.86
N HIS A 24 11.19 2.71 9.08
CA HIS A 24 10.89 3.73 8.06
C HIS A 24 11.00 5.17 8.61
N PRO A 25 12.10 5.56 9.26
CA PRO A 25 12.31 6.96 9.63
C PRO A 25 12.51 7.82 8.39
N SER A 26 12.36 9.14 8.55
CA SER A 26 12.60 10.11 7.47
C SER A 26 13.97 9.88 6.81
N TYR A 27 14.03 9.93 5.48
CA TYR A 27 15.19 9.64 4.62
C TYR A 27 15.60 8.16 4.51
N HIS A 28 14.86 7.25 5.13
CA HIS A 28 15.10 5.80 5.06
C HIS A 28 13.85 5.02 4.65
N GLU A 29 13.04 5.60 3.74
CA GLU A 29 11.77 5.03 3.29
C GLU A 29 11.94 3.90 2.26
N GLU A 30 13.16 3.68 1.75
CA GLU A 30 13.42 2.80 0.60
C GLU A 30 12.90 1.37 0.80
N GLN A 31 13.19 0.76 1.95
CA GLN A 31 12.77 -0.62 2.23
C GLN A 31 11.24 -0.74 2.30
N LEU A 32 10.57 0.25 2.87
CA LEU A 32 9.11 0.28 2.93
C LEU A 32 8.51 0.55 1.54
N ALA A 33 9.14 1.42 0.77
CA ALA A 33 8.73 1.74 -0.59
C ALA A 33 8.79 0.52 -1.50
N GLU A 34 9.91 -0.21 -1.50
CA GLU A 34 10.08 -1.46 -2.24
C GLU A 34 9.05 -2.52 -1.82
N HIS A 35 8.75 -2.60 -0.52
CA HIS A 35 7.73 -3.51 0.00
C HIS A 35 6.34 -3.18 -0.56
N ILE A 36 5.94 -1.91 -0.55
CA ILE A 36 4.66 -1.44 -1.07
C ILE A 36 4.56 -1.67 -2.59
N VAL A 37 5.63 -1.37 -3.33
CA VAL A 37 5.69 -1.58 -4.79
C VAL A 37 5.55 -3.07 -5.14
N SER A 38 6.27 -3.94 -4.43
CA SER A 38 6.20 -5.38 -4.64
C SER A 38 4.81 -5.93 -4.31
N TRP A 39 4.24 -5.52 -3.18
CA TRP A 39 2.87 -5.89 -2.79
C TRP A 39 1.83 -5.47 -3.84
N ALA A 40 1.96 -4.26 -4.40
CA ALA A 40 1.04 -3.79 -5.44
C ALA A 40 1.16 -4.61 -6.73
N LYS A 41 2.40 -4.94 -7.15
CA LYS A 41 2.66 -5.80 -8.33
C LYS A 41 2.11 -7.21 -8.13
N GLU A 42 2.29 -7.81 -6.95
CA GLU A 42 1.74 -9.14 -6.61
C GLU A 42 0.21 -9.16 -6.68
N LYS A 43 -0.44 -8.03 -6.35
CA LYS A 43 -1.89 -7.85 -6.48
C LYS A 43 -2.35 -7.51 -7.91
N GLY A 44 -1.44 -7.41 -8.87
CA GLY A 44 -1.74 -7.04 -10.25
C GLY A 44 -2.20 -5.58 -10.41
N LEU A 45 -1.83 -4.71 -9.47
CA LEU A 45 -2.14 -3.28 -9.53
C LEU A 45 -1.09 -2.53 -10.34
N TYR A 46 -1.52 -1.47 -11.03
CA TYR A 46 -0.56 -0.52 -11.58
C TYR A 46 0.15 0.17 -10.42
N VAL A 47 1.48 0.20 -10.48
CA VAL A 47 2.30 0.93 -9.51
C VAL A 47 3.45 1.61 -10.23
N ASP A 48 3.72 2.84 -9.82
CA ASP A 48 4.77 3.67 -10.38
C ASP A 48 5.45 4.47 -9.26
N ARG A 49 6.69 4.89 -9.51
CA ARG A 49 7.49 5.69 -8.58
C ARG A 49 8.09 6.88 -9.31
N ASP A 50 7.88 8.08 -8.78
CA ASP A 50 8.47 9.27 -9.38
C ASP A 50 9.96 9.43 -9.03
N GLN A 51 10.60 10.46 -9.60
CA GLN A 51 12.03 10.73 -9.40
C GLN A 51 12.38 11.10 -7.95
N VAL A 52 11.41 11.60 -7.18
CA VAL A 52 11.58 12.01 -5.78
C VAL A 52 11.34 10.83 -4.83
N GLY A 53 10.74 9.76 -5.33
CA GLY A 53 10.50 8.52 -4.62
C GLY A 53 9.06 8.30 -4.17
N ASN A 54 8.12 9.19 -4.54
CA ASN A 54 6.70 9.03 -4.23
C ASN A 54 6.11 7.85 -4.99
N ILE A 55 5.19 7.13 -4.35
CA ILE A 55 4.57 5.91 -4.91
C ILE A 55 3.14 6.21 -5.32
N LEU A 56 2.79 5.89 -6.57
CA LEU A 56 1.44 5.98 -7.09
C LEU A 56 0.92 4.58 -7.43
N ILE A 57 -0.17 4.17 -6.77
CA ILE A 57 -0.86 2.90 -7.07
C ILE A 57 -2.23 3.22 -7.68
N ARG A 58 -2.59 2.55 -8.79
CA ARG A 58 -3.90 2.66 -9.41
C ARG A 58 -4.63 1.32 -9.37
N LYS A 59 -5.92 1.38 -9.03
CA LYS A 59 -6.83 0.24 -9.03
C LYS A 59 -8.05 0.57 -9.90
N PRO A 60 -8.50 -0.34 -10.78
CA PRO A 60 -9.71 -0.12 -11.56
C PRO A 60 -10.94 -0.01 -10.66
N ALA A 61 -12.00 0.62 -11.18
CA ALA A 61 -13.28 0.69 -10.50
C ALA A 61 -13.82 -0.73 -10.23
N THR A 62 -14.54 -0.88 -9.12
CA THR A 62 -15.34 -2.10 -8.89
C THR A 62 -16.50 -2.15 -9.88
N ALA A 63 -16.98 -3.36 -10.18
CA ALA A 63 -18.10 -3.55 -11.11
C ALA A 63 -19.29 -2.64 -10.77
N GLY A 64 -19.82 -1.94 -11.78
CA GLY A 64 -20.95 -1.00 -11.65
C GLY A 64 -20.56 0.42 -11.22
N MET A 65 -19.26 0.72 -11.07
CA MET A 65 -18.74 2.03 -10.65
C MET A 65 -17.85 2.68 -11.72
N GLU A 66 -17.78 2.12 -12.93
CA GLU A 66 -16.84 2.47 -13.99
C GLU A 66 -17.02 3.92 -14.49
N ASN A 67 -18.25 4.45 -14.43
CA ASN A 67 -18.59 5.79 -14.91
C ASN A 67 -18.55 6.86 -13.81
N ARG A 68 -18.10 6.52 -12.59
CA ARG A 68 -17.96 7.50 -11.51
C ARG A 68 -16.63 8.23 -11.62
N LYS A 69 -16.58 9.44 -11.06
CA LYS A 69 -15.35 10.24 -11.03
C LYS A 69 -14.25 9.49 -10.25
N PRO A 70 -13.02 9.39 -10.78
CA PRO A 70 -11.90 8.82 -10.05
C PRO A 70 -11.56 9.70 -8.85
N VAL A 71 -11.06 9.08 -7.79
CA VAL A 71 -10.46 9.78 -6.63
C VAL A 71 -8.96 9.78 -6.86
N VAL A 72 -8.36 10.97 -6.88
CA VAL A 72 -6.92 11.21 -7.12
C VAL A 72 -6.35 11.95 -5.93
#